data_AF-I4VMN9-F1
#
_entry.id   AF-I4VMN9-F1
#
_cell.length_a   1.000
_cell.length_b   1.000
_cell.length_c   1.000
_cell.angle_alpha   90.00
_cell.angle_beta   90.00
_cell.angle_gamma   90.00
#
_symmetry.space_group_name_H-M   'P 1'
#
loop_
_entity.id
_entity.type
_entity.pdbx_description
1 polymer ?
#
loop_
_entity_poly.entity_id
_entity_poly.type
_entity_poly.pdbx_seq_one_letter_code
_entity_poly.pdbx_strand_id
1 'polypeptide(L)'
;MKLSMLLWFTSLLPQPVADQACLATTVYLEARSEPTLGQLAVAEVAMRRRERGRWGDTVCKVVTAPHQFATTTTPGSFDITNLEAFHKAWQIAGRSIQNWQLPVAERKMLVPRADHFATVAITPTWSVNRAGTTIGEHRFYAVN
;
A
#
# COMPACT_ATOMS: atom_id res chain seq x y z
N MET A 1 6.29 -14.07 12.21
CA MET A 1 5.92 -13.03 13.21
C MET A 1 4.44 -12.72 13.06
N LYS A 2 3.71 -12.60 14.17
CA LYS A 2 2.27 -12.28 14.13
C LYS A 2 2.05 -10.86 13.60
N LEU A 3 1.02 -10.67 12.78
CA LEU A 3 0.64 -9.36 12.25
C LEU A 3 0.33 -8.36 13.37
N SER A 4 -0.39 -8.78 14.42
CA SER A 4 -0.68 -7.93 15.58
C SER A 4 0.59 -7.49 16.31
N MET A 5 1.56 -8.40 16.47
CA MET A 5 2.84 -8.11 17.09
C MET A 5 3.64 -7.11 16.24
N LEU A 6 3.68 -7.30 14.93
CA LEU A 6 4.32 -6.36 14.01
C LEU A 6 3.72 -4.97 14.14
N LEU A 7 2.39 -4.86 14.01
CA LEU A 7 1.69 -3.58 14.05
C LEU A 7 1.83 -2.90 15.43
N TRP A 8 1.81 -3.67 16.51
CA TRP A 8 2.11 -3.14 17.84
C TRP A 8 3.52 -2.54 17.91
N PHE A 9 4.54 -3.22 17.39
CA PHE A 9 5.90 -2.64 17.33
C PHE A 9 5.95 -1.34 16.53
N THR A 10 5.19 -1.20 15.44
CA THR A 10 5.18 0.05 14.66
C THR A 10 4.69 1.25 15.47
N SER A 11 3.85 1.05 16.50
CA SER A 11 3.40 2.12 17.39
C SER A 11 4.50 2.67 18.30
N LEU A 12 5.60 1.92 18.47
CA LEU A 12 6.74 2.28 19.31
C LEU A 12 7.92 2.84 18.50
N LEU A 13 7.88 2.74 17.18
CA LEU A 13 8.96 3.17 16.30
C LEU A 13 8.86 4.66 15.95
N PRO A 14 9.98 5.37 15.81
CA PRO A 14 9.98 6.73 15.29
C PRO A 14 9.62 6.76 13.80
N GLN A 15 9.12 7.90 13.34
CA GLN A 15 9.00 8.18 11.91
C GLN A 15 10.38 8.52 11.32
N PRO A 16 10.73 8.08 10.09
CA PRO A 16 9.87 7.42 9.08
C PRO A 16 9.85 5.87 9.16
N VAL A 17 10.52 5.27 10.15
CA VAL A 17 10.66 3.81 10.25
C VAL A 17 9.30 3.13 10.46
N ALA A 18 8.45 3.71 11.31
CA ALA A 18 7.08 3.25 11.50
C ALA A 18 6.29 3.26 10.17
N ASP A 19 6.32 4.35 9.41
CA ASP A 19 5.63 4.45 8.12
C ASP A 19 6.14 3.43 7.10
N GLN A 20 7.46 3.18 7.05
CA GLN A 20 8.02 2.14 6.19
C GLN A 20 7.53 0.74 6.59
N ALA A 21 7.47 0.44 7.90
CA ALA A 21 6.98 -0.85 8.39
C ALA A 21 5.48 -1.07 8.08
N CYS A 22 4.66 -0.04 8.27
CA CYS A 22 3.24 -0.06 7.93
C CYS A 22 3.02 -0.26 6.42
N LEU A 23 3.77 0.49 5.60
CA LEU A 23 3.68 0.37 4.14
C LEU A 23 4.17 -0.98 3.64
N ALA A 24 5.27 -1.50 4.18
CA ALA A 24 5.82 -2.81 3.84
C ALA A 24 4.83 -3.93 4.15
N THR A 25 4.21 -3.89 5.33
CA THR A 25 3.15 -4.82 5.73
C THR A 25 1.98 -4.79 4.76
N THR A 26 1.57 -3.59 4.36
CA THR A 26 0.48 -3.39 3.40
C THR A 26 0.83 -3.97 2.04
N VAL A 27 2.00 -3.63 1.48
CA VAL A 27 2.48 -4.18 0.21
C VAL A 27 2.60 -5.70 0.26
N TYR A 28 3.05 -6.27 1.38
CA TYR A 28 3.14 -7.72 1.57
C TYR A 28 1.75 -8.38 1.55
N LEU A 29 0.78 -7.83 2.27
CA LEU A 29 -0.55 -8.42 2.36
C LEU A 29 -1.34 -8.26 1.05
N GLU A 30 -1.18 -7.13 0.38
CA GLU A 30 -1.92 -6.80 -0.86
C GLU A 30 -1.27 -7.40 -2.11
N ALA A 31 0.06 -7.44 -2.17
CA ALA A 31 0.77 -7.58 -3.45
C ALA A 31 2.06 -8.40 -3.39
N ARG A 32 2.32 -9.21 -2.34
CA ARG A 32 3.58 -10.00 -2.26
C ARG A 32 3.85 -10.88 -3.48
N SER A 33 2.79 -11.40 -4.12
CA SER A 33 2.86 -12.25 -5.31
C SER A 33 2.89 -11.47 -6.62
N GLU A 34 2.75 -10.15 -6.58
CA GLU A 34 2.72 -9.30 -7.76
C GLU A 34 4.14 -9.02 -8.29
N PRO A 35 4.28 -8.67 -9.59
CA PRO A 35 5.51 -8.10 -10.11
C PRO A 35 5.89 -6.83 -9.34
N THR A 36 7.18 -6.46 -9.38
CA THR A 36 7.70 -5.27 -8.69
C THR A 36 6.91 -3.99 -9.03
N LEU A 37 6.44 -3.85 -10.27
CA LEU A 37 5.59 -2.73 -10.68
C LEU A 37 4.22 -2.73 -9.97
N GLY A 38 3.60 -3.90 -9.75
CA GLY A 38 2.34 -4.01 -9.02
C GLY A 38 2.48 -3.66 -7.55
N GLN A 39 3.59 -4.08 -6.92
CA GLN A 39 3.92 -3.72 -5.53
C GLN A 39 4.14 -2.21 -5.37
N LEU A 40 4.88 -1.59 -6.29
CA LEU A 40 5.06 -0.13 -6.34
C LEU A 40 3.72 0.60 -6.58
N ALA A 41 2.84 0.06 -7.43
CA ALA A 41 1.54 0.67 -7.71
C ALA A 41 0.60 0.64 -6.48
N VAL A 42 0.60 -0.44 -5.69
CA VAL A 42 -0.12 -0.49 -4.41
C VAL A 42 0.45 0.52 -3.42
N ALA A 43 1.78 0.61 -3.31
CA ALA A 43 2.42 1.59 -2.45
C ALA A 43 2.09 3.03 -2.89
N GLU A 44 2.04 3.30 -4.21
CA GLU A 44 1.64 4.58 -4.79
C GLU A 44 0.22 4.98 -4.38
N VAL A 45 -0.73 4.05 -4.36
CA VAL A 45 -2.11 4.29 -3.87
C VAL A 45 -2.10 4.71 -2.39
N ALA A 46 -1.35 4.01 -1.53
CA ALA A 46 -1.24 4.36 -0.12
C ALA A 46 -0.61 5.74 0.11
N MET A 47 0.50 6.03 -0.59
CA MET A 47 1.17 7.33 -0.50
C MET A 47 0.30 8.49 -1.02
N ARG A 48 -0.45 8.26 -2.11
CA ARG A 48 -1.41 9.23 -2.63
C ARG A 48 -2.56 9.50 -1.65
N ARG A 49 -3.08 8.45 -1.00
CA ARG A 49 -4.14 8.59 0.02
C ARG A 49 -3.63 9.40 1.22
N ARG A 50 -2.38 9.20 1.65
CA ARG A 50 -1.71 10.02 2.68
C ARG A 50 -1.59 11.48 2.25
N GLU A 51 -1.11 11.73 1.03
CA GLU A 51 -0.96 13.10 0.51
C GLU A 51 -2.29 13.86 0.44
N ARG A 52 -3.40 13.16 0.17
CA ARG A 52 -4.76 13.74 0.20
C ARG A 52 -5.30 13.98 1.62
N GLY A 53 -4.58 13.56 2.67
CA GLY A 53 -4.97 13.76 4.07
C GLY A 53 -6.17 12.92 4.54
N ARG A 54 -6.68 12.01 3.70
CA ARG A 54 -7.79 11.13 4.08
C ARG A 54 -7.27 10.11 5.11
N TRP A 55 -7.96 9.99 6.24
CA TRP A 55 -7.57 9.15 7.41
C TRP A 55 -6.36 9.63 8.21
N GLY A 56 -5.65 10.66 7.76
CA GLY A 56 -4.54 11.26 8.48
C GLY A 56 -3.35 11.61 7.59
N ASP A 57 -2.27 12.03 8.24
CA ASP A 57 -1.05 12.60 7.65
C ASP A 57 0.16 11.65 7.67
N THR A 58 0.00 10.45 8.23
CA THR A 58 1.03 9.39 8.26
C THR A 58 0.62 8.19 7.44
N VAL A 59 1.59 7.44 6.92
CA VAL A 59 1.29 6.23 6.13
C VAL A 59 0.60 5.19 6.99
N CYS A 60 1.02 5.01 8.25
CA CYS A 60 0.37 4.08 9.16
C CYS A 60 -1.12 4.35 9.30
N LYS A 61 -1.55 5.60 9.53
CA LYS A 61 -2.98 5.96 9.67
C LYS A 61 -3.80 5.59 8.42
N VAL A 62 -3.22 5.76 7.24
CA VAL A 62 -3.88 5.45 5.97
C VAL A 62 -4.06 3.94 5.80
N VAL A 63 -3.00 3.16 6.06
CA VAL A 63 -3.04 1.72 5.81
C VAL A 63 -3.76 0.93 6.90
N THR A 64 -3.88 1.49 8.10
CA THR A 64 -4.68 0.92 9.20
C THR A 64 -6.10 1.51 9.28
N ALA A 65 -6.52 2.32 8.30
CA ALA A 65 -7.88 2.78 8.22
C ALA A 65 -8.85 1.62 7.92
N PRO A 66 -10.05 1.59 8.54
CA PRO A 66 -10.97 0.47 8.42
C PRO A 66 -11.32 0.13 6.96
N HIS A 67 -11.12 -1.13 6.60
CA HIS A 67 -11.47 -1.69 5.28
C HIS A 67 -10.78 -1.02 4.07
N GLN A 68 -9.71 -0.25 4.30
CA GLN A 68 -9.00 0.41 3.20
C GLN A 68 -7.91 -0.44 2.58
N PHE A 69 -7.33 -1.33 3.39
CA PHE A 69 -6.29 -2.29 3.03
C PHE A 69 -6.43 -3.57 3.84
N ALA A 70 -5.85 -4.64 3.33
CA ALA A 70 -5.76 -5.97 3.92
C ALA A 70 -5.18 -5.96 5.34
N THR A 71 -4.38 -4.95 5.69
CA THR A 71 -3.84 -4.73 7.05
C THR A 71 -4.92 -4.72 8.13
N THR A 72 -6.14 -4.27 7.82
CA THR A 72 -7.27 -4.22 8.79
C THR A 72 -8.29 -5.33 8.64
N THR A 73 -8.27 -6.06 7.51
CA THR A 73 -9.19 -7.17 7.25
C THR A 73 -8.55 -8.53 7.49
N THR A 74 -7.21 -8.60 7.51
CA THR A 74 -6.45 -9.80 7.86
C THR A 74 -6.45 -9.99 9.38
N PRO A 75 -6.71 -11.20 9.90
CA PRO A 75 -6.67 -11.46 11.33
C PRO A 75 -5.30 -11.11 11.94
N GLY A 76 -5.28 -10.47 13.11
CA GLY A 76 -4.02 -10.14 13.80
C GLY A 76 -3.17 -11.38 14.15
N SER A 77 -3.81 -12.56 14.23
CA SER A 77 -3.15 -13.85 14.44
C SER A 77 -2.43 -14.39 13.20
N PHE A 78 -2.58 -13.75 12.04
CA PHE A 78 -1.89 -14.12 10.80
C PHE A 78 -0.37 -14.07 10.96
N ASP A 79 0.31 -15.11 10.49
CA ASP A 79 1.76 -15.19 10.52
C ASP A 79 2.38 -14.70 9.22
N ILE A 80 3.23 -13.68 9.34
CA ILE A 80 4.19 -13.33 8.28
C ILE A 80 5.32 -14.37 8.34
N THR A 81 5.30 -15.28 7.37
CA THR A 81 6.24 -16.42 7.25
C THR A 81 7.21 -16.28 6.08
N ASN A 82 6.77 -15.71 4.95
CA ASN A 82 7.64 -15.49 3.80
C ASN A 82 8.49 -14.22 4.00
N LEU A 83 9.64 -14.39 4.66
CA LEU A 83 10.55 -13.30 4.99
C LEU A 83 11.21 -12.66 3.76
N GLU A 84 11.45 -13.44 2.70
CA GLU A 84 12.01 -12.91 1.44
C GLU A 84 11.03 -11.92 0.79
N ALA A 85 9.77 -12.31 0.66
CA ALA A 85 8.73 -11.44 0.13
C ALA A 85 8.48 -10.23 1.03
N PHE A 86 8.59 -10.39 2.35
CA PHE A 86 8.49 -9.26 3.29
C PHE A 86 9.68 -8.29 3.14
N HIS A 87 10.90 -8.81 2.98
CA HIS A 87 12.08 -7.98 2.73
C HIS A 87 11.96 -7.22 1.41
N LYS A 88 11.45 -7.86 0.35
CA LYS A 88 11.12 -7.17 -0.90
C LYS A 88 10.10 -6.05 -0.66
N ALA A 89 9.00 -6.34 0.04
CA ALA A 89 7.98 -5.34 0.37
C ALA A 89 8.55 -4.15 1.18
N TRP A 90 9.50 -4.41 2.08
CA TRP A 90 10.24 -3.38 2.82
C TRP A 90 11.05 -2.45 1.92
N GLN A 91 11.74 -3.00 0.91
CA GLN A 91 12.48 -2.22 -0.07
C GLN A 91 11.54 -1.38 -0.95
N ILE A 92 10.40 -1.96 -1.37
CA ILE A 92 9.37 -1.25 -2.14
C ILE A 92 8.78 -0.09 -1.34
N ALA A 93 8.49 -0.31 -0.06
CA ALA A 93 8.00 0.73 0.84
C ALA A 93 8.99 1.88 0.96
N GLY A 94 10.27 1.58 1.25
CA GLY A 94 11.33 2.59 1.36
C GLY A 94 11.50 3.41 0.08
N ARG A 95 11.53 2.75 -1.08
CA ARG A 95 11.62 3.42 -2.38
C ARG A 95 10.41 4.31 -2.67
N SER A 96 9.22 3.88 -2.28
CA SER A 96 7.99 4.65 -2.48
C SER A 96 7.95 5.90 -1.59
N ILE A 97 8.40 5.79 -0.34
CA ILE A 97 8.55 6.92 0.58
C ILE A 97 9.56 7.92 0.05
N GLN A 98 10.74 7.45 -0.40
CA GLN A 98 11.75 8.30 -1.02
C GLN A 98 11.23 9.02 -2.28
N ASN A 99 10.50 8.30 -3.14
CA ASN A 99 9.87 8.91 -4.32
C ASN A 99 8.88 10.02 -3.94
N TRP A 100 8.14 9.88 -2.83
CA TRP A 100 7.21 10.91 -2.36
C TRP A 100 7.85 12.12 -1.71
N GLN A 101 9.15 12.05 -1.36
CA GLN A 101 9.93 13.19 -0.89
C GLN A 101 10.39 14.09 -2.05
N LEU A 102 10.36 13.60 -3.29
CA LEU A 102 10.69 14.39 -4.47
C LEU A 102 9.58 15.41 -4.79
N PRO A 103 9.93 16.54 -5.44
CA PRO A 103 8.96 17.43 -6.05
C PRO A 103 7.99 16.67 -6.96
N VAL A 104 6.73 17.09 -7.01
CA VAL A 104 5.66 16.37 -7.75
C VAL A 104 6.05 16.08 -9.21
N ALA A 105 6.73 17.02 -9.87
CA ALA A 105 7.17 16.88 -11.26
C ALA A 105 8.28 15.83 -11.48
N GLU A 106 9.01 15.46 -10.43
CA GLU A 106 10.12 14.49 -10.48
C GLU A 106 9.71 13.09 -10.02
N ARG A 107 8.53 12.95 -9.41
CA ARG A 107 8.04 11.67 -8.92
C ARG A 107 7.79 10.72 -10.08
N LYS A 108 8.29 9.49 -9.95
CA LYS A 108 7.94 8.40 -10.86
C LYS A 108 6.59 7.83 -10.45
N MET A 109 5.62 7.87 -11.37
CA MET A 109 4.25 7.42 -11.13
C MET A 109 3.92 6.28 -12.11
N LEU A 110 3.55 5.12 -11.60
CA LEU A 110 3.10 3.97 -12.38
C LEU A 110 1.60 4.02 -12.66
N VAL A 111 0.83 4.50 -11.68
CA VAL A 111 -0.63 4.56 -11.72
C VAL A 111 -1.10 5.98 -11.36
N PRO A 112 -0.78 6.97 -12.21
CA PRO A 112 -1.07 8.37 -11.92
C PRO A 112 -2.55 8.56 -11.61
N ARG A 113 -2.83 9.36 -10.57
CA ARG A 113 -4.17 9.65 -10.00
C ARG A 113 -4.91 8.47 -9.37
N ALA A 114 -4.44 7.22 -9.51
CA ALA A 114 -5.18 6.07 -9.00
C ALA A 114 -5.24 6.06 -7.46
N ASP A 115 -6.41 6.08 -6.89
CA ASP A 115 -6.61 6.05 -5.44
C ASP A 115 -7.40 4.82 -4.98
N HIS A 116 -7.75 3.93 -5.91
CA HIS A 116 -8.39 2.64 -5.66
C HIS A 116 -7.75 1.58 -6.54
N PHE A 117 -7.80 0.34 -6.08
CA PHE A 117 -7.48 -0.84 -6.88
C PHE A 117 -8.39 -2.00 -6.48
N ALA A 118 -8.51 -2.95 -7.37
CA ALA A 118 -9.19 -4.22 -7.12
C ALA A 118 -8.51 -5.31 -7.94
N THR A 119 -8.66 -6.57 -7.51
CA THR A 119 -8.29 -7.69 -8.37
C THR A 119 -9.10 -7.67 -9.66
N VAL A 120 -8.46 -8.03 -10.78
CA VAL A 120 -9.12 -8.18 -12.09
C VAL A 120 -10.23 -9.24 -12.08
N ALA A 121 -10.26 -10.11 -11.08
CA ALA A 121 -11.30 -11.12 -10.90
C ALA A 121 -12.67 -10.56 -10.45
N ILE A 122 -12.74 -9.29 -10.03
CA ILE A 122 -13.99 -8.66 -9.57
C ILE A 122 -14.23 -7.31 -10.26
N THR A 123 -15.49 -6.87 -10.31
CA THR A 123 -15.87 -5.54 -10.78
C THR A 123 -16.65 -4.80 -9.68
N PRO A 124 -15.96 -4.01 -8.83
CA PRO A 124 -16.63 -3.22 -7.81
C PRO A 124 -17.54 -2.16 -8.46
N THR A 125 -18.65 -1.82 -7.82
CA THR A 125 -19.61 -0.81 -8.33
C THR A 125 -18.96 0.55 -8.59
N TRP A 126 -18.01 0.96 -7.74
CA TRP A 126 -17.23 2.18 -7.91
C TRP A 126 -16.25 2.14 -9.09
N SER A 127 -16.03 0.99 -9.73
CA SER A 127 -15.13 0.87 -10.89
C SER A 127 -15.86 0.99 -12.24
N VAL A 128 -17.19 0.84 -12.23
CA VAL A 128 -18.01 0.84 -13.45
C VAL A 128 -17.84 2.16 -14.20
N ASN A 129 -17.66 2.07 -15.52
CA ASN A 129 -17.44 3.18 -16.45
C ASN A 129 -16.20 4.05 -16.14
N ARG A 130 -15.24 3.55 -15.34
CA ARG A 130 -13.97 4.24 -15.09
C ARG A 130 -12.83 3.57 -15.85
N ALA A 131 -11.99 4.39 -16.48
CA ALA A 131 -10.72 3.92 -17.02
C ALA A 131 -9.81 3.46 -15.87
N GLY A 132 -9.06 2.38 -16.11
CA GLY A 132 -8.12 1.86 -15.13
C GLY A 132 -6.93 1.21 -15.80
N THR A 133 -5.80 1.23 -15.12
CA THR A 133 -4.55 0.62 -15.58
C THR A 133 -4.40 -0.73 -14.91
N THR A 134 -4.19 -1.79 -15.70
CA THR A 134 -3.94 -3.14 -15.16
C THR A 134 -2.43 -3.36 -15.02
N ILE A 135 -1.98 -3.78 -13.84
CA ILE A 135 -0.60 -4.20 -13.57
C ILE A 135 -0.67 -5.46 -12.73
N GLY A 136 -0.19 -6.58 -13.28
CA GLY A 136 -0.37 -7.90 -12.67
C GLY A 136 -1.86 -8.22 -12.49
N GLU A 137 -2.23 -8.72 -11.31
CA GLU A 137 -3.60 -9.14 -10.99
C GLU A 137 -4.48 -7.99 -10.50
N HIS A 138 -3.97 -6.76 -10.48
CA HIS A 138 -4.71 -5.58 -10.04
C HIS A 138 -5.05 -4.64 -11.18
N ARG A 139 -6.22 -4.02 -11.08
CA ARG A 139 -6.61 -2.85 -11.87
C ARG A 139 -6.75 -1.63 -10.97
N PHE A 140 -6.08 -0.55 -11.35
CA PHE A 140 -5.95 0.69 -10.59
C PHE A 140 -6.80 1.79 -11.22
N TYR A 141 -7.54 2.53 -10.40
CA TYR A 141 -8.55 3.50 -10.83
C TYR A 141 -8.40 4.83 -10.11
N ALA A 142 -8.65 5.92 -10.83
CA ALA A 142 -8.87 7.24 -10.24
C ALA A 142 -10.38 7.41 -9.98
N VAL A 143 -10.79 7.40 -8.71
CA VAL A 143 -12.20 7.50 -8.32
C VAL A 143 -12.51 8.88 -7.75
N ASN A 144 -11.61 9.44 -6.93
CA ASN A 144 -11.72 10.81 -6.40
C ASN A 144 -10.74 11.78 -7.07
#